data_AF-A0A423K0B2-F1
#
_entry.id   AF-A0A423K0B2-F1
#
_cell.length_a   1.000
_cell.length_b   1.000
_cell.length_c   1.000
_cell.angle_alpha   90.00
_cell.angle_beta   90.00
_cell.angle_gamma   90.00
#
_symmetry.space_group_name_H-M   'P 1'
#
loop_
_entity.id
_entity.type
_entity.pdbx_description
1 polymer ?
#
loop_
_entity_poly.entity_id
_entity_poly.type
_entity_poly.pdbx_seq_one_letter_code
_entity_poly.pdbx_strand_id
1 'polypeptide(L)'
;MELNMRFLLIALLQVTFLSGCSSTPREKTEFEKQLDAVPMPTTEAERLNECKRLGWAALDATRGAPHNLLSLFKKWDSTKLEAIDGRMTAMNCTRAESYPWIAGPAKQVN
;
A
#
# COMPACT_ATOMS: atom_id res chain seq x y z
N MET A 1 46.67 15.92 20.85
CA MET A 1 45.85 15.74 19.62
C MET A 1 44.94 14.49 19.66
N GLU A 2 44.87 13.72 20.75
CA GLU A 2 44.04 12.49 20.80
C GLU A 2 42.58 12.73 21.24
N LEU A 3 42.31 13.83 21.96
CA LEU A 3 40.97 14.13 22.48
C LEU A 3 39.95 14.36 21.33
N ASN A 4 40.36 15.06 20.27
CA ASN A 4 39.49 15.41 19.14
C ASN A 4 39.05 14.19 18.31
N MET A 5 39.91 13.18 18.19
CA MET A 5 39.60 11.93 17.47
C MET A 5 38.52 11.11 18.19
N ARG A 6 38.55 11.08 19.53
CA ARG A 6 37.53 10.38 20.34
C ARG A 6 36.17 11.07 20.25
N PHE A 7 36.14 12.41 20.27
CA PHE A 7 34.91 13.17 20.08
C PHE A 7 34.29 12.97 18.69
N LEU A 8 35.12 12.92 17.64
CA LEU A 8 34.65 12.63 16.28
C LEU A 8 34.08 11.22 16.14
N LEU A 9 34.72 10.21 16.76
CA LEU A 9 34.23 8.83 16.79
C LEU A 9 32.89 8.70 17.51
N ILE A 10 32.73 9.37 18.67
CA ILE A 10 31.48 9.36 19.43
C ILE A 10 30.36 10.07 18.65
N ALA A 11 30.67 11.18 17.98
CA ALA A 11 29.70 11.90 17.15
C ALA A 11 29.25 11.06 15.94
N LEU A 12 30.17 10.36 15.28
CA LEU A 12 29.84 9.48 14.15
C LEU A 12 28.96 8.30 14.57
N LEU A 13 29.20 7.71 15.74
CA LEU A 13 28.36 6.65 16.30
C LEU A 13 26.93 7.13 16.62
N GLN A 14 26.76 8.35 17.12
CA GLN A 14 25.41 8.90 17.39
C GLN A 14 24.60 9.09 16.10
N VAL A 15 25.25 9.51 15.00
CA VAL A 15 24.59 9.68 13.70
C VAL A 15 24.18 8.33 13.10
N THR A 16 24.96 7.26 13.31
CA THR A 16 24.57 5.91 12.85
C THR A 16 23.46 5.28 13.68
N PHE A 17 23.32 5.64 14.97
CA PHE A 17 22.20 5.19 15.80
C PHE A 17 20.87 5.90 15.45
N LEU A 18 20.90 7.19 15.09
CA LEU A 18 19.71 7.92 14.65
C LEU A 18 19.31 7.61 13.20
N SER A 19 20.25 7.14 12.37
CA SER A 19 19.96 6.52 11.07
C SER A 19 19.72 5.00 11.17
N GLY A 20 19.69 4.47 12.40
CA GLY A 20 19.23 3.13 12.69
C GLY A 20 17.86 2.95 12.05
N CYS A 21 17.78 1.95 11.17
CA CYS A 21 16.60 1.54 10.43
C CYS A 21 15.39 1.38 11.36
N SER A 22 14.65 2.46 11.59
CA SER A 22 13.40 2.45 12.34
C SER A 22 12.30 1.90 11.42
N SER A 23 12.49 0.66 10.98
CA SER A 23 11.42 -0.18 10.46
C SER A 23 10.66 -0.73 11.65
N THR A 24 10.07 0.14 12.49
CA THR A 24 9.04 -0.33 13.40
C THR A 24 7.92 -0.86 12.51
N PRO A 25 7.62 -2.17 12.53
CA PRO A 25 6.56 -2.70 11.71
C PRO A 25 5.28 -2.06 12.22
N ARG A 26 4.64 -1.24 11.38
CA ARG A 26 3.32 -0.69 11.70
C ARG A 26 2.41 -1.89 11.96
N GLU A 27 1.66 -1.84 13.06
CA GLU A 27 0.69 -2.89 13.35
C GLU A 27 -0.31 -2.95 12.20
N LYS A 28 -0.31 -4.07 11.47
CA LYS A 28 -1.18 -4.28 10.33
C LYS A 28 -2.62 -4.26 10.78
N THR A 29 -3.46 -3.51 10.07
CA THR A 29 -4.90 -3.49 10.36
C THR A 29 -5.53 -4.86 10.07
N GLU A 30 -6.67 -5.16 10.69
CA GLU A 30 -7.43 -6.39 10.41
C GLU A 30 -7.76 -6.55 8.91
N PHE A 31 -7.95 -5.44 8.20
CA PHE A 31 -8.16 -5.44 6.76
C PHE A 31 -6.90 -5.81 5.97
N GLU A 32 -5.73 -5.32 6.38
CA GLU A 32 -4.45 -5.67 5.77
C GLU A 32 -4.10 -7.14 6.01
N LYS A 33 -4.39 -7.68 7.20
CA LYS A 33 -4.26 -9.12 7.49
C LYS A 33 -5.15 -9.96 6.58
N GLN A 34 -6.39 -9.52 6.33
CA GLN A 34 -7.30 -10.20 5.41
C GLN A 34 -6.81 -10.15 3.96
N LEU A 35 -6.22 -9.04 3.52
CA LEU A 35 -5.58 -8.92 2.21
C LEU A 35 -4.38 -9.86 2.06
N ASP A 36 -3.55 -9.96 3.10
CA ASP A 36 -2.37 -10.81 3.11
C ASP A 36 -2.69 -12.30 3.19
N ALA A 37 -3.83 -12.66 3.80
CA ALA A 37 -4.32 -14.04 3.84
C ALA A 37 -4.73 -14.58 2.47
N VAL A 38 -5.06 -13.70 1.51
CA VAL A 38 -5.31 -14.12 0.13
C VAL A 38 -3.97 -14.56 -0.48
N PRO A 39 -3.87 -15.78 -1.04
CA PRO A 39 -2.64 -16.21 -1.69
C PRO A 39 -2.33 -15.34 -2.91
N MET A 40 -1.05 -15.25 -3.28
CA MET A 40 -0.67 -14.58 -4.51
C MET A 40 -1.26 -15.32 -5.72
N PRO A 41 -1.77 -14.60 -6.73
CA PRO A 41 -2.33 -15.21 -7.93
C PRO A 41 -1.26 -16.02 -8.65
N THR A 42 -1.62 -17.23 -9.09
CA THR A 42 -0.68 -18.17 -9.74
C THR A 42 -0.69 -18.04 -11.25
N THR A 43 -1.76 -17.45 -11.81
CA THR A 43 -1.92 -17.20 -13.24
C THR A 43 -2.10 -15.70 -13.52
N GLU A 44 -1.79 -15.31 -14.76
CA GLU A 44 -1.98 -13.91 -15.19
C GLU A 44 -3.46 -13.50 -15.20
N ALA A 45 -4.37 -14.42 -15.53
CA ALA A 45 -5.80 -14.16 -15.50
C ALA A 45 -6.31 -13.90 -14.07
N GLU A 46 -5.84 -14.69 -13.09
CA GLU A 46 -6.13 -14.45 -11.67
C GLU A 46 -5.55 -13.12 -11.20
N ARG A 47 -4.31 -12.80 -11.59
CA ARG A 47 -3.67 -11.51 -11.30
C ARG A 47 -4.51 -10.36 -11.80
N LEU A 48 -4.93 -10.39 -13.06
CA LEU A 48 -5.74 -9.33 -13.67
C LEU A 48 -7.10 -9.15 -13.00
N ASN A 49 -7.78 -10.26 -12.67
CA ASN A 49 -9.07 -10.22 -11.98
C ASN A 49 -8.92 -9.64 -10.58
N GLU A 50 -7.87 -10.02 -9.88
CA GLU A 50 -7.59 -9.52 -8.54
C GLU A 50 -7.20 -8.04 -8.54
N CYS A 51 -6.37 -7.59 -9.49
CA CYS A 51 -6.05 -6.17 -9.69
C CYS A 51 -7.31 -5.32 -9.92
N LYS A 52 -8.25 -5.79 -10.76
CA LYS A 52 -9.53 -5.11 -11.00
C LYS A 52 -10.37 -5.07 -9.73
N ARG A 53 -10.48 -6.19 -9.00
CA ARG A 53 -11.24 -6.29 -7.75
C ARG A 53 -10.72 -5.32 -6.69
N LEU A 54 -9.40 -5.26 -6.51
CA LEU A 54 -8.75 -4.32 -5.59
C LEU A 54 -8.93 -2.87 -6.03
N GLY A 55 -8.88 -2.60 -7.33
CA GLY A 55 -9.23 -1.30 -7.87
C GLY A 55 -10.62 -0.84 -7.44
N TRP A 56 -11.64 -1.68 -7.63
CA TRP A 56 -13.00 -1.36 -7.21
C TRP A 56 -13.12 -1.16 -5.69
N ALA A 57 -12.39 -1.96 -4.90
CA ALA A 57 -12.31 -1.78 -3.46
C ALA A 57 -11.65 -0.45 -3.06
N ALA A 58 -10.61 -0.01 -3.80
CA ALA A 58 -10.00 1.31 -3.59
C ALA A 58 -11.02 2.41 -3.92
N LEU A 59 -11.77 2.28 -5.02
CA LEU A 59 -12.82 3.23 -5.37
C LEU A 59 -13.91 3.30 -4.30
N ASP A 60 -14.35 2.16 -3.74
CA ASP A 60 -15.32 2.14 -2.65
C ASP A 60 -14.76 2.77 -1.36
N ALA A 61 -13.50 2.47 -1.03
CA ALA A 61 -12.81 3.06 0.11
C ALA A 61 -12.66 4.59 -0.03
N THR A 62 -12.47 5.11 -1.24
CA THR A 62 -12.43 6.56 -1.51
C THR A 62 -13.81 7.22 -1.49
N ARG A 63 -14.85 6.54 -1.97
CA ARG A 63 -16.20 7.12 -2.10
C ARG A 63 -17.05 7.00 -0.84
N GLY A 64 -16.66 6.17 0.12
CA GLY A 64 -17.45 5.92 1.32
C GLY A 64 -18.77 5.23 0.95
N ALA A 65 -18.78 3.90 0.94
CA ALA A 65 -19.94 3.04 0.67
C ALA A 65 -21.33 3.69 0.90
N PRO A 66 -22.18 3.87 -0.13
CA PRO A 66 -23.41 4.66 -0.06
C PRO A 66 -24.60 3.90 0.55
N HIS A 67 -24.36 2.94 1.45
CA HIS A 67 -25.40 1.99 1.82
C HIS A 67 -26.22 2.41 3.05
N ASN A 68 -25.73 3.30 3.93
CA ASN A 68 -26.40 3.64 5.20
C ASN A 68 -26.19 5.13 5.59
N LEU A 69 -27.14 5.79 6.26
CA LEU A 69 -26.99 7.17 6.79
C LEU A 69 -25.75 7.40 7.68
N LEU A 70 -25.21 6.33 8.27
CA LEU A 70 -23.94 6.33 9.01
C LEU A 70 -22.69 6.52 8.12
N SER A 71 -22.81 6.33 6.79
CA SER A 71 -21.70 6.50 5.87
C SER A 71 -21.38 7.97 5.54
N LEU A 72 -22.29 8.90 5.85
CA LEU A 72 -22.05 10.34 5.75
C LEU A 72 -20.90 10.83 6.65
N PHE A 73 -20.59 10.06 7.71
CA PHE A 73 -19.50 10.32 8.64
C PHE A 73 -18.36 9.31 8.52
N LYS A 74 -18.39 8.41 7.52
CA LYS A 74 -17.33 7.42 7.35
C LYS A 74 -16.10 8.14 6.83
N LYS A 75 -15.24 8.50 7.78
CA LYS A 75 -13.93 9.10 7.57
C LYS A 75 -13.20 8.28 6.50
N TRP A 76 -12.65 8.99 5.52
CA TRP A 76 -11.71 8.47 4.54
C TRP A 76 -10.72 7.52 5.20
N ASP A 77 -10.74 6.25 4.81
CA ASP A 77 -9.95 5.20 5.46
C ASP A 77 -8.60 5.08 4.76
N SER A 78 -7.70 6.03 5.06
CA SER A 78 -6.37 6.12 4.43
C SER A 78 -5.57 4.84 4.58
N THR A 79 -5.75 4.11 5.68
CA THR A 79 -5.01 2.87 5.95
C THR A 79 -5.49 1.72 5.07
N LYS A 80 -6.78 1.66 4.71
CA LYS A 80 -7.27 0.67 3.73
C LYS A 80 -6.72 0.92 2.34
N LEU A 81 -6.65 2.19 1.94
CA LEU A 81 -6.08 2.55 0.64
C LEU A 81 -4.59 2.19 0.57
N GLU A 82 -3.82 2.45 1.63
CA GLU A 82 -2.42 2.07 1.73
C GLU A 82 -2.23 0.55 1.63
N ALA A 83 -3.07 -0.24 2.31
CA ALA A 83 -3.04 -1.69 2.23
C ALA A 83 -3.41 -2.23 0.83
N ILE A 84 -4.43 -1.65 0.18
CA ILE A 84 -4.84 -2.02 -1.18
C ILE A 84 -3.73 -1.69 -2.18
N ASP A 85 -3.11 -0.51 -2.06
CA ASP A 85 -2.03 -0.07 -2.94
C ASP A 85 -0.77 -0.93 -2.77
N GLY A 86 -0.39 -1.26 -1.54
CA GLY A 86 0.70 -2.18 -1.25
C GLY A 86 0.45 -3.56 -1.86
N ARG A 87 -0.78 -4.07 -1.78
CA ARG A 87 -1.13 -5.37 -2.37
C ARG A 87 -1.14 -5.33 -3.90
N MET A 88 -1.66 -4.27 -4.52
CA MET A 88 -1.61 -4.09 -5.97
C MET A 88 -0.17 -4.00 -6.47
N THR A 89 0.71 -3.33 -5.72
CA THR A 89 2.15 -3.24 -6.02
C THR A 89 2.81 -4.61 -5.94
N ALA A 90 2.52 -5.40 -4.91
CA ALA A 90 3.05 -6.77 -4.78
C ALA A 90 2.62 -7.69 -5.94
N MET A 91 1.44 -7.46 -6.51
CA MET A 91 0.92 -8.20 -7.68
C MET A 91 1.30 -7.58 -9.03
N ASN A 92 2.14 -6.54 -9.05
CA ASN A 92 2.54 -5.80 -10.27
C ASN A 92 1.33 -5.33 -11.10
N CYS A 93 0.27 -4.83 -10.45
CA CYS A 93 -0.88 -4.28 -11.17
C CYS A 93 -0.49 -2.97 -11.86
N THR A 94 -0.79 -2.84 -13.16
CA THR A 94 -0.62 -1.56 -13.84
C THR A 94 -1.81 -0.64 -13.55
N ARG A 95 -1.61 0.68 -13.72
CA ARG A 95 -2.69 1.66 -13.54
C ARG A 95 -3.91 1.40 -14.43
N ALA A 96 -3.70 0.88 -15.63
CA ALA A 96 -4.79 0.53 -16.55
C ALA A 96 -5.58 -0.71 -16.08
N GLU A 97 -4.89 -1.69 -15.47
CA GLU A 97 -5.49 -2.89 -14.90
C GLU A 97 -6.26 -2.58 -13.60
N SER A 98 -5.69 -1.73 -12.75
CA SER A 98 -6.29 -1.33 -11.47
C SER A 98 -7.42 -0.33 -11.61
N TYR A 99 -7.40 0.54 -12.64
CA TYR A 99 -8.37 1.62 -12.82
C TYR A 99 -8.99 1.63 -14.23
N PRO A 100 -9.70 0.56 -14.64
CA PRO A 100 -10.32 0.48 -15.97
C PRO A 100 -11.41 1.53 -16.21
N TRP A 101 -11.89 2.22 -15.16
CA TRP A 101 -12.84 3.34 -15.30
C TRP A 101 -12.15 4.71 -15.45
N ILE A 102 -10.84 4.81 -15.20
CA ILE A 102 -10.05 6.05 -15.37
C ILE A 102 -9.26 5.98 -16.66
N ALA A 103 -8.69 4.82 -16.96
CA ALA A 103 -8.21 4.53 -18.30
C ALA A 103 -9.44 4.45 -19.20
N GLY A 104 -9.63 5.40 -20.12
CA GLY A 104 -10.61 5.28 -21.20
C GLY A 104 -10.45 3.93 -21.95
N PRO A 105 -11.41 3.54 -22.82
CA PRO A 105 -11.49 2.18 -23.37
C PRO A 105 -10.11 1.70 -23.83
N ALA A 106 -9.55 0.75 -23.09
CA ALA A 106 -8.24 0.19 -23.39
C ALA A 106 -8.30 -0.36 -24.81
N LYS A 107 -7.49 0.18 -25.73
CA LYS A 107 -7.30 -0.42 -27.05
C LYS A 107 -6.83 -1.85 -26.79
N GLN A 108 -7.67 -2.83 -27.13
CA GLN A 108 -7.26 -4.22 -27.20
C GLN A 108 -6.15 -4.30 -28.23
N VAL A 109 -4.93 -4.56 -27.76
CA VAL A 109 -3.82 -4.92 -28.65
C VAL A 109 -4.07 -6.38 -28.99
N ASN A 110 -4.48 -6.59 -30.25
CA ASN A 110 -4.71 -7.88 -30.88
C ASN A 110 -3.38 -8.51 -31.27
#